data_AF-A0A5C8D7D5-F1
#
_entry.id   AF-A0A5C8D7D5-F1
#
_cell.length_a   1.000
_cell.length_b   1.000
_cell.length_c   1.000
_cell.angle_alpha   90.00
_cell.angle_beta   90.00
_cell.angle_gamma   90.00
#
_symmetry.space_group_name_H-M   'P 1'
#
loop_
_entity.id
_entity.type
_entity.pdbx_description
1 polymer ?
#
loop_
_entity_poly.entity_id
_entity_poly.type
_entity_poly.pdbx_seq_one_letter_code
_entity_poly.pdbx_strand_id
1 'polypeptide(L)'
;MKIKISDILFLSFLISFLIFSCKKEEDNLLEDMAYLDKSYIETLLDIRDNRNIKQSIERFMINWSGFKKKYYNINEEDPQWKTDFDTLQDILISSHYYIISGEDKSAGYSIFHDIKYVLSDLRKRNNIDWFFDNLNSIYKLSYRLGELSKVYIGNNVNLSLEEKEKLIMVYYLLNSAIETTIEEFDKSNIFLLRLNQARLEAIKHNINAINNLKQSIGNDIASNIYKNIASLCNNMLNIYFNTIQIMKG
;
A
#
# COMPACT_ATOMS: atom_id res chain seq x y z
N MET A 1 -34.33 -35.74 -45.56
CA MET A 1 -32.95 -35.39 -45.15
C MET A 1 -32.58 -36.31 -43.98
N LYS A 2 -31.62 -37.23 -44.14
CA LYS A 2 -31.21 -38.15 -43.06
C LYS A 2 -30.05 -37.52 -42.28
N ILE A 3 -30.31 -37.09 -41.05
CA ILE A 3 -29.26 -36.61 -40.14
C ILE A 3 -28.46 -37.84 -39.69
N LYS A 4 -27.14 -37.85 -39.89
CA LYS A 4 -26.29 -38.96 -39.45
C LYS A 4 -25.92 -38.77 -37.98
N ILE A 5 -25.73 -39.87 -37.27
CA ILE A 5 -25.28 -39.87 -35.86
C ILE A 5 -23.93 -39.12 -35.72
N SER A 6 -23.08 -39.16 -36.75
CA SER A 6 -21.84 -38.38 -36.82
C SER A 6 -22.07 -36.87 -36.73
N ASP A 7 -23.17 -36.38 -37.32
CA ASP A 7 -23.48 -34.95 -37.38
C ASP A 7 -23.98 -34.45 -36.02
N ILE A 8 -24.70 -35.32 -35.28
CA ILE A 8 -25.16 -35.06 -33.91
C ILE A 8 -23.97 -35.03 -32.94
N LEU A 9 -23.03 -35.96 -33.07
CA LEU A 9 -21.83 -36.01 -32.23
C LEU A 9 -20.91 -34.81 -32.48
N PHE A 10 -20.75 -34.41 -33.74
CA PHE A 10 -19.95 -33.22 -34.09
C PHE A 10 -20.58 -31.94 -33.53
N LEU A 11 -21.90 -31.78 -33.66
CA LEU A 11 -22.61 -30.62 -33.11
C LEU A 11 -22.54 -30.60 -31.57
N SER A 12 -22.68 -31.75 -30.92
CA SER A 12 -22.49 -31.89 -29.46
C SER A 12 -21.07 -31.49 -29.03
N PHE A 13 -20.06 -31.88 -29.81
CA PHE A 13 -18.66 -31.53 -29.52
C PHE A 13 -18.42 -30.03 -29.69
N LEU A 14 -18.96 -29.42 -30.75
CA LEU A 14 -18.88 -27.97 -30.99
C LEU A 14 -19.58 -27.15 -29.91
N ILE A 15 -20.77 -27.57 -29.47
CA ILE A 15 -21.48 -26.93 -28.36
C ILE A 15 -20.67 -27.09 -27.06
N SER A 16 -20.09 -28.26 -26.79
CA SER A 16 -19.25 -28.47 -25.60
C SER A 16 -17.98 -27.60 -25.61
N PHE A 17 -17.37 -27.38 -26.79
CA PHE A 17 -16.19 -26.54 -26.96
C PHE A 17 -16.52 -25.05 -26.79
N LEU A 18 -17.68 -24.61 -27.28
CA LEU A 18 -18.18 -23.24 -27.11
C LEU A 18 -18.54 -22.94 -25.65
N ILE A 19 -19.07 -23.90 -24.89
CA ILE A 19 -19.36 -23.73 -23.46
C ILE A 19 -18.06 -23.72 -22.62
N PHE A 20 -17.05 -24.53 -22.97
CA PHE A 20 -15.77 -24.54 -22.25
C PHE A 20 -14.89 -23.32 -22.54
N SER A 21 -14.96 -22.75 -23.75
CA SER A 21 -14.20 -21.55 -24.12
C SER A 21 -14.77 -20.25 -23.54
N CYS A 22 -15.92 -20.33 -22.84
CA CYS A 22 -16.58 -19.21 -22.18
C CYS A 22 -16.49 -19.31 -20.64
N LYS A 23 -15.43 -19.92 -20.11
CA LYS A 23 -15.02 -19.64 -18.74
C LYS A 23 -14.54 -18.18 -18.70
N LYS A 24 -15.44 -17.27 -18.34
CA LYS A 24 -15.08 -15.98 -17.76
C LYS A 24 -14.05 -16.31 -16.67
N GLU A 25 -12.82 -15.82 -16.81
CA GLU A 25 -11.89 -15.79 -15.68
C GLU A 25 -12.68 -15.19 -14.52
N GLU A 26 -12.83 -15.94 -13.43
CA GLU A 26 -13.45 -15.40 -12.24
C GLU A 26 -12.61 -14.18 -11.83
N ASP A 27 -13.27 -13.02 -11.84
CA ASP A 27 -12.61 -11.73 -11.69
C ASP A 27 -12.21 -11.55 -10.22
N ASN A 28 -11.05 -12.11 -9.86
CA ASN A 28 -10.57 -12.13 -8.48
C ASN A 28 -9.70 -10.90 -8.18
N LEU A 29 -10.24 -9.71 -8.47
CA LEU A 29 -9.57 -8.42 -8.34
C LEU A 29 -8.89 -8.27 -6.98
N LEU A 30 -9.57 -8.66 -5.90
CA LEU A 30 -9.04 -8.52 -4.54
C LEU A 30 -7.85 -9.44 -4.26
N GLU A 31 -7.86 -10.68 -4.74
CA GLU A 31 -6.70 -11.56 -4.61
C GLU A 31 -5.51 -11.09 -5.46
N ASP A 32 -5.77 -10.60 -6.68
CA ASP A 32 -4.73 -10.05 -7.53
C ASP A 32 -4.17 -8.74 -6.98
N MET A 33 -5.00 -7.92 -6.31
CA MET A 33 -4.54 -6.75 -5.55
C MET A 33 -3.66 -7.15 -4.37
N ALA A 34 -4.02 -8.21 -3.63
CA ALA A 34 -3.18 -8.75 -2.56
C ALA A 34 -1.83 -9.24 -3.08
N TYR A 35 -1.80 -9.88 -4.25
CA TYR A 35 -0.57 -10.30 -4.89
C TYR A 35 0.29 -9.10 -5.32
N LEU A 36 -0.33 -8.09 -5.95
CA LEU A 36 0.35 -6.87 -6.36
C LEU A 36 0.96 -6.14 -5.15
N ASP A 37 0.23 -6.02 -4.06
CA ASP A 37 0.73 -5.38 -2.84
C ASP A 37 1.88 -6.15 -2.19
N LYS A 38 1.83 -7.49 -2.17
CA LYS A 38 2.98 -8.28 -1.72
C LYS A 38 4.21 -8.02 -2.57
N SER A 39 4.04 -7.95 -3.89
CA SER A 39 5.15 -7.61 -4.78
C SER A 39 5.67 -6.20 -4.52
N TYR A 40 4.79 -5.24 -4.26
CA TYR A 40 5.16 -3.86 -3.95
C TYR A 40 5.93 -3.77 -2.62
N ILE A 41 5.42 -4.41 -1.57
CA ILE A 41 6.06 -4.51 -0.25
C ILE A 41 7.45 -5.13 -0.37
N GLU A 42 7.58 -6.20 -1.14
CA GLU A 42 8.88 -6.83 -1.37
C GLU A 42 9.87 -5.86 -2.01
N THR A 43 9.44 -5.14 -3.05
CA THR A 43 10.30 -4.15 -3.72
C THR A 43 10.66 -2.98 -2.80
N LEU A 44 9.73 -2.51 -1.96
CA LEU A 44 10.02 -1.49 -0.94
C LEU A 44 11.08 -1.95 0.06
N LEU A 45 11.01 -3.19 0.53
CA LEU A 45 11.99 -3.75 1.47
C LEU A 45 13.36 -3.91 0.81
N ASP A 46 13.39 -4.34 -0.45
CA ASP A 46 14.63 -4.44 -1.23
C ASP A 46 15.28 -3.07 -1.48
N ILE A 47 14.48 -2.04 -1.78
CA ILE A 47 14.93 -0.64 -1.87
C ILE A 47 15.51 -0.18 -0.53
N ARG A 48 14.76 -0.34 0.58
CA ARG A 48 15.18 0.08 1.93
C ARG A 48 16.50 -0.57 2.34
N ASP A 49 16.62 -1.86 2.10
CA ASP A 49 17.79 -2.65 2.52
C ASP A 49 18.95 -2.57 1.50
N ASN A 50 18.78 -1.78 0.44
CA ASN A 50 19.74 -1.60 -0.65
C ASN A 50 20.15 -2.92 -1.33
N ARG A 51 19.18 -3.82 -1.56
CA ARG A 51 19.39 -5.16 -2.15
C ARG A 51 18.75 -5.27 -3.53
N ASN A 52 19.54 -5.62 -4.55
CA ASN A 52 19.04 -5.95 -5.90
C ASN A 52 17.98 -4.98 -6.46
N ILE A 53 18.13 -3.68 -6.14
CA ILE A 53 17.08 -2.67 -6.30
C ILE A 53 16.52 -2.65 -7.72
N LYS A 54 17.42 -2.63 -8.71
CA LYS A 54 17.06 -2.63 -10.12
C LYS A 54 16.18 -3.83 -10.45
N GLN A 55 16.65 -5.04 -10.13
CA GLN A 55 15.92 -6.27 -10.41
C GLN A 55 14.58 -6.34 -9.67
N SER A 56 14.50 -5.78 -8.47
CA SER A 56 13.27 -5.77 -7.69
C SER A 56 12.22 -4.79 -8.23
N ILE A 57 12.64 -3.67 -8.82
CA ILE A 57 11.73 -2.77 -9.52
C ILE A 57 11.28 -3.38 -10.85
N GLU A 58 12.20 -3.94 -11.63
CA GLU A 58 11.88 -4.63 -12.88
C GLU A 58 10.88 -5.79 -12.63
N ARG A 59 11.06 -6.55 -11.55
CA ARG A 59 10.11 -7.59 -11.11
C ARG A 59 8.72 -7.00 -10.82
N PHE A 60 8.66 -5.90 -10.08
CA PHE A 60 7.38 -5.24 -9.81
C PHE A 60 6.71 -4.69 -11.07
N MET A 61 7.48 -4.11 -12.01
CA MET A 61 6.96 -3.63 -13.28
C MET A 61 6.33 -4.75 -14.13
N ILE A 62 6.90 -5.96 -14.10
CA ILE A 62 6.31 -7.14 -14.75
C ILE A 62 4.97 -7.51 -14.10
N ASN A 63 4.91 -7.58 -12.77
CA ASN A 63 3.68 -7.86 -12.03
C ASN A 63 2.60 -6.79 -12.29
N TRP A 64 2.99 -5.52 -12.28
CA TRP A 64 2.12 -4.39 -12.64
C TRP A 64 1.58 -4.50 -14.07
N SER A 65 2.44 -4.82 -15.05
CA SER A 65 2.02 -4.97 -16.44
C SER A 65 0.98 -6.10 -16.62
N GLY A 66 1.17 -7.22 -15.92
CA GLY A 66 0.19 -8.30 -15.86
C GLY A 66 -1.15 -7.84 -15.26
N PHE A 67 -1.10 -7.15 -14.12
CA PHE A 67 -2.29 -6.59 -13.46
C PHE A 67 -3.02 -5.58 -14.36
N LYS A 68 -2.30 -4.63 -14.95
CA LYS A 68 -2.83 -3.64 -15.91
C LYS A 68 -3.52 -4.32 -17.09
N LYS A 69 -2.88 -5.31 -17.71
CA LYS A 69 -3.48 -6.02 -18.86
C LYS A 69 -4.84 -6.62 -18.52
N LYS A 70 -5.00 -7.18 -17.32
CA LYS A 70 -6.25 -7.80 -16.87
C LYS A 70 -7.32 -6.77 -16.53
N TYR A 71 -6.94 -5.70 -15.83
CA TYR A 71 -7.91 -4.82 -15.16
C TYR A 71 -8.10 -3.43 -15.79
N TYR A 72 -7.29 -3.02 -16.78
CA TYR A 72 -7.33 -1.65 -17.32
C TYR A 72 -8.70 -1.23 -17.89
N ASN A 73 -9.46 -2.17 -18.46
CA ASN A 73 -10.75 -1.89 -19.11
C ASN A 73 -11.97 -2.44 -18.34
N ILE A 74 -11.80 -2.91 -17.09
CA ILE A 74 -12.90 -3.62 -16.40
C ILE A 74 -13.93 -2.69 -15.74
N ASN A 75 -13.55 -1.45 -15.44
CA ASN A 75 -14.40 -0.52 -14.71
C ASN A 75 -14.53 0.80 -15.47
N GLU A 76 -15.54 0.86 -16.34
CA GLU A 76 -15.84 2.06 -17.14
C GLU A 76 -16.67 3.08 -16.36
N GLU A 77 -17.19 2.72 -15.18
CA GLU A 77 -18.01 3.60 -14.33
C GLU A 77 -17.17 4.58 -13.51
N ASP A 78 -15.94 4.21 -13.14
CA ASP A 78 -14.97 5.12 -12.51
C ASP A 78 -14.18 5.90 -13.59
N PRO A 79 -14.46 7.19 -13.81
CA PRO A 79 -13.79 7.98 -14.86
C PRO A 79 -12.28 8.14 -14.62
N GLN A 80 -11.82 7.92 -13.39
CA GLN A 80 -10.43 8.04 -13.00
C GLN A 80 -9.68 6.68 -13.08
N TRP A 81 -10.40 5.58 -13.34
CA TRP A 81 -9.83 4.22 -13.36
C TRP A 81 -8.60 4.11 -14.27
N LYS A 82 -8.76 4.40 -15.56
CA LYS A 82 -7.66 4.30 -16.53
C LYS A 82 -6.52 5.26 -16.20
N THR A 83 -6.85 6.48 -15.78
CA THR A 83 -5.88 7.49 -15.38
C THR A 83 -5.03 7.06 -14.20
N ASP A 84 -5.58 6.33 -13.23
CA ASP A 84 -4.80 5.79 -12.11
C ASP A 84 -3.81 4.70 -12.58
N PHE A 85 -4.22 3.84 -13.51
CA PHE A 85 -3.30 2.86 -14.12
C PHE A 85 -2.22 3.52 -14.99
N ASP A 86 -2.51 4.64 -15.64
CA ASP A 86 -1.51 5.38 -16.41
C ASP A 86 -0.55 6.13 -15.48
N THR A 87 -1.07 6.73 -14.40
CA THR A 87 -0.28 7.39 -13.36
C THR A 87 0.67 6.40 -12.67
N LEU A 88 0.22 5.20 -12.31
CA LEU A 88 1.07 4.15 -11.74
C LEU A 88 2.18 3.71 -12.71
N GLN A 89 1.85 3.62 -14.00
CA GLN A 89 2.83 3.30 -15.04
C GLN A 89 3.91 4.39 -15.16
N ASP A 90 3.51 5.66 -15.11
CA ASP A 90 4.43 6.79 -15.19
C ASP A 90 5.33 6.87 -13.97
N ILE A 91 4.78 6.71 -12.76
CA ILE A 91 5.54 6.61 -11.50
C ILE A 91 6.63 5.54 -11.61
N LEU A 92 6.29 4.36 -12.13
CA LEU A 92 7.24 3.26 -12.29
C LEU A 92 8.36 3.58 -13.29
N ILE A 93 8.03 4.16 -14.44
CA ILE A 93 9.01 4.56 -15.46
C ILE A 93 9.97 5.61 -14.89
N SER A 94 9.42 6.66 -14.25
CA SER A 94 10.23 7.73 -13.66
C SER A 94 11.12 7.22 -12.53
N SER A 95 10.57 6.43 -11.60
CA SER A 95 11.35 5.84 -10.51
C SER A 95 12.50 4.97 -11.04
N HIS A 96 12.20 4.09 -11.99
CA HIS A 96 13.18 3.21 -12.61
C HIS A 96 14.29 3.99 -13.32
N TYR A 97 13.95 5.07 -14.05
CA TYR A 97 14.93 5.94 -14.69
C TYR A 97 15.92 6.54 -13.69
N TYR A 98 15.45 7.21 -12.64
CA TYR A 98 16.32 7.84 -11.63
C TYR A 98 17.23 6.84 -10.90
N ILE A 99 16.74 5.62 -10.68
CA ILE A 99 17.49 4.57 -9.98
C ILE A 99 18.57 3.98 -10.89
N ILE A 100 18.27 3.76 -12.18
CA ILE A 100 19.21 3.18 -13.14
C ILE A 100 20.25 4.20 -13.62
N SER A 101 19.83 5.44 -13.91
CA SER A 101 20.75 6.49 -14.33
C SER A 101 21.76 6.82 -13.23
N GLY A 102 21.39 6.58 -11.96
CA GLY A 102 22.19 6.89 -10.80
C GLY A 102 22.27 8.39 -10.49
N GLU A 103 21.49 9.22 -11.20
CA GLU A 103 21.46 10.67 -11.04
C GLU A 103 20.98 11.07 -9.65
N ASP A 104 19.84 10.52 -9.22
CA ASP A 104 19.30 10.73 -7.87
C ASP A 104 18.46 9.51 -7.44
N LYS A 105 19.14 8.53 -6.85
CA LYS A 105 18.49 7.33 -6.32
C LYS A 105 17.48 7.64 -5.23
N SER A 106 17.71 8.70 -4.45
CA SER A 106 16.80 9.11 -3.37
C SER A 106 15.48 9.62 -3.95
N ALA A 107 15.54 10.44 -5.00
CA ALA A 107 14.36 10.88 -5.73
C ALA A 107 13.62 9.68 -6.34
N GLY A 108 14.34 8.74 -6.96
CA GLY A 108 13.74 7.53 -7.52
C GLY A 108 13.00 6.69 -6.49
N TYR A 109 13.52 6.55 -5.26
CA TYR A 109 12.83 5.88 -4.16
C TYR A 109 11.61 6.65 -3.67
N SER A 110 11.74 7.97 -3.54
CA SER A 110 10.61 8.82 -3.16
C SER A 110 9.45 8.68 -4.14
N ILE A 111 9.73 8.69 -5.45
CA ILE A 111 8.73 8.49 -6.50
C ILE A 111 8.10 7.10 -6.39
N PHE A 112 8.89 6.04 -6.18
CA PHE A 112 8.35 4.68 -6.00
C PHE A 112 7.39 4.57 -4.81
N HIS A 113 7.64 5.33 -3.74
CA HIS A 113 6.77 5.36 -2.58
C HIS A 113 5.37 5.91 -2.88
N ASP A 114 5.17 6.66 -3.98
CA ASP A 114 3.88 7.24 -4.34
C ASP A 114 2.87 6.24 -4.91
N ILE A 115 3.33 5.06 -5.35
CA ILE A 115 2.48 3.95 -5.82
C ILE A 115 1.36 3.63 -4.85
N LYS A 116 1.67 3.58 -3.55
CA LYS A 116 0.69 3.24 -2.52
C LYS A 116 -0.44 4.25 -2.40
N TYR A 117 -0.19 5.52 -2.74
CA TYR A 117 -1.22 6.56 -2.70
C TYR A 117 -2.21 6.39 -3.85
N VAL A 118 -1.71 6.13 -5.06
CA VAL A 118 -2.58 5.87 -6.22
C VAL A 118 -3.41 4.61 -6.00
N LEU A 119 -2.80 3.53 -5.49
CA LEU A 119 -3.54 2.29 -5.16
C LEU A 119 -4.61 2.52 -4.07
N SER A 120 -4.27 3.27 -3.02
CA SER A 120 -5.23 3.65 -1.96
C SER A 120 -6.41 4.44 -2.52
N ASP A 121 -6.16 5.44 -3.37
CA ASP A 121 -7.22 6.29 -3.90
C ASP A 121 -8.12 5.52 -4.88
N LEU A 122 -7.54 4.68 -5.73
CA LEU A 122 -8.27 3.76 -6.59
C LEU A 122 -9.18 2.84 -5.77
N ARG A 123 -8.68 2.22 -4.70
CA ARG A 123 -9.46 1.33 -3.84
C ARG A 123 -10.58 2.06 -3.11
N LYS A 124 -10.31 3.23 -2.54
CA LYS A 124 -11.31 4.06 -1.84
C LYS A 124 -12.47 4.45 -2.72
N ARG A 125 -12.22 4.92 -3.94
CA ARG A 125 -13.31 5.29 -4.88
C ARG A 125 -14.17 4.09 -5.29
N ASN A 126 -13.61 2.89 -5.18
CA ASN A 126 -14.28 1.63 -5.53
C ASN A 126 -14.76 0.85 -4.29
N ASN A 127 -14.87 1.51 -3.13
CA ASN A 127 -15.37 0.94 -1.87
C ASN A 127 -14.60 -0.31 -1.40
N ILE A 128 -13.30 -0.38 -1.71
CA ILE A 128 -12.41 -1.43 -1.23
C ILE A 128 -11.71 -0.92 0.03
N ASP A 129 -12.17 -1.35 1.21
CA ASP A 129 -11.49 -1.06 2.47
C ASP A 129 -10.29 -1.98 2.64
N TRP A 130 -9.09 -1.45 2.49
CA TRP A 130 -7.86 -2.24 2.37
C TRP A 130 -6.92 -2.03 3.55
N PHE A 131 -6.60 -3.12 4.25
CA PHE A 131 -5.80 -3.08 5.48
C PHE A 131 -4.45 -2.39 5.28
N PHE A 132 -3.78 -2.66 4.15
CA PHE A 132 -2.47 -2.07 3.88
C PHE A 132 -2.55 -0.56 3.67
N ASP A 133 -3.69 -0.02 3.21
CA ASP A 133 -3.88 1.42 3.06
C ASP A 133 -3.99 2.12 4.41
N ASN A 134 -4.58 1.46 5.40
CA ASN A 134 -4.62 1.92 6.79
C ASN A 134 -3.19 2.00 7.37
N LEU A 135 -2.35 0.98 7.17
CA LEU A 135 -0.93 1.01 7.55
C LEU A 135 -0.14 2.12 6.82
N ASN A 136 -0.40 2.30 5.52
CA ASN A 136 0.25 3.35 4.72
C ASN A 136 -0.13 4.76 5.20
N SER A 137 -1.36 4.94 5.69
CA SER A 137 -1.81 6.18 6.32
C SER A 137 -1.01 6.49 7.60
N ILE A 138 -0.83 5.50 8.48
CA ILE A 138 0.01 5.63 9.68
C ILE A 138 1.43 6.04 9.30
N TYR A 139 2.04 5.38 8.31
CA TYR A 139 3.38 5.75 7.83
C TYR A 139 3.44 7.22 7.39
N LYS A 140 2.51 7.65 6.54
CA LYS A 140 2.47 9.01 5.97
C LYS A 140 2.36 10.05 7.08
N LEU A 141 1.45 9.83 8.01
CA LEU A 141 1.15 10.77 9.10
C LEU A 141 2.27 10.80 10.14
N SER A 142 2.85 9.65 10.49
CA SER A 142 4.02 9.56 11.37
C SER A 142 5.23 10.26 10.76
N TYR A 143 5.52 10.02 9.48
CA TYR A 143 6.60 10.71 8.77
C TYR A 143 6.39 12.22 8.79
N ARG A 144 5.19 12.69 8.41
CA ARG A 144 4.87 14.12 8.40
C ARG A 144 4.98 14.76 9.77
N LEU A 145 4.47 14.08 10.81
CA LEU A 145 4.56 14.56 12.20
C LEU A 145 6.02 14.64 12.66
N GLY A 146 6.80 13.61 12.34
CA GLY A 146 8.24 13.56 12.58
C GLY A 146 8.96 14.76 11.97
N GLU A 147 8.77 15.01 10.68
CA GLU A 147 9.39 16.16 9.98
C GLU A 147 8.98 17.50 10.60
N LEU A 148 7.67 17.71 10.85
CA LEU A 148 7.18 18.92 11.52
C LEU A 148 7.79 19.08 12.91
N SER A 149 8.09 17.98 13.59
CA SER A 149 8.68 17.97 14.93
C SER A 149 10.21 18.09 14.97
N LYS A 150 10.92 18.12 13.83
CA LYS A 150 12.39 18.28 13.85
C LYS A 150 12.83 19.68 14.24
N VAL A 151 12.00 20.69 14.00
CA VAL A 151 12.29 22.09 14.38
C VAL A 151 12.48 22.26 15.90
N TYR A 152 12.01 21.31 16.71
CA TYR A 152 12.09 21.34 18.18
C TYR A 152 13.28 20.60 18.78
N ILE A 153 14.07 19.90 17.97
CA ILE A 153 15.24 19.14 18.45
C ILE A 153 16.41 20.10 18.78
N GLY A 154 16.40 21.31 18.19
CA GLY A 154 17.58 22.14 18.09
C GLY A 154 17.72 23.36 19.02
N ASN A 155 16.66 24.05 19.45
CA ASN A 155 16.78 25.32 20.21
C ASN A 155 15.46 25.76 20.87
N ASN A 156 15.52 26.76 21.76
CA ASN A 156 14.40 27.52 22.38
C ASN A 156 13.51 28.27 21.36
N VAL A 157 13.09 27.60 20.27
CA VAL A 157 12.22 28.18 19.26
C VAL A 157 10.78 28.05 19.75
N ASN A 158 10.18 29.17 20.17
CA ASN A 158 8.74 29.24 20.35
C ASN A 158 8.10 29.28 18.96
N LEU A 159 7.25 28.30 18.67
CA LEU A 159 6.51 28.24 17.41
C LEU A 159 5.63 29.47 17.21
N SER A 160 5.34 29.75 15.94
CA SER A 160 4.09 30.43 15.62
C SER A 160 2.89 29.56 16.03
N LEU A 161 1.76 30.21 16.34
CA LEU A 161 0.51 29.49 16.61
C LEU A 161 0.14 28.54 15.45
N GLU A 162 0.38 28.97 14.22
CA GLU A 162 0.07 28.21 13.00
C GLU A 162 0.87 26.89 12.91
N GLU A 163 2.16 26.89 13.22
CA GLU A 163 2.97 25.67 13.22
C GLU A 163 2.53 24.68 14.28
N LYS A 164 2.12 25.19 15.46
CA LYS A 164 1.58 24.37 16.54
C LYS A 164 0.26 23.72 16.13
N GLU A 165 -0.64 24.48 15.52
CA GLU A 165 -1.93 23.99 15.02
C GLU A 165 -1.73 22.91 13.94
N LYS A 166 -0.80 23.13 12.99
CA LYS A 166 -0.46 22.13 11.98
C LYS A 166 0.06 20.84 12.60
N LEU A 167 0.96 20.91 13.58
CA LEU A 167 1.48 19.73 14.27
C LEU A 167 0.36 18.97 14.99
N ILE A 168 -0.49 19.67 15.72
CA ILE A 168 -1.62 19.09 16.46
C ILE A 168 -2.63 18.45 15.50
N MET A 169 -2.94 19.10 14.38
CA MET A 169 -3.83 18.54 13.36
C MET A 169 -3.28 17.21 12.80
N VAL A 170 -2.00 17.17 12.44
CA VAL A 170 -1.37 15.94 11.93
C VAL A 170 -1.37 14.84 12.99
N TYR A 171 -1.17 15.17 14.27
CA TYR A 171 -1.30 14.21 15.37
C TYR A 171 -2.72 13.63 15.48
N TYR A 172 -3.77 14.45 15.37
CA TYR A 172 -5.14 13.93 15.43
C TYR A 172 -5.46 13.02 14.24
N LEU A 173 -4.99 13.37 13.05
CA LEU A 173 -5.10 12.50 11.88
C LEU A 173 -4.36 11.17 12.11
N LEU A 174 -3.15 11.22 12.68
CA LEU A 174 -2.39 10.01 13.05
C LEU A 174 -3.14 9.15 14.06
N ASN A 175 -3.70 9.75 15.12
CA ASN A 175 -4.51 9.04 16.11
C ASN A 175 -5.68 8.31 15.45
N SER A 176 -6.44 9.02 14.62
CA SER A 176 -7.59 8.44 13.90
C SER A 176 -7.15 7.29 12.98
N ALA A 177 -6.06 7.44 12.22
CA ALA A 177 -5.55 6.37 11.36
C ALA A 177 -5.16 5.10 12.16
N ILE A 178 -4.57 5.28 13.34
CA ILE A 178 -4.21 4.17 14.23
C ILE A 178 -5.46 3.49 14.79
N GLU A 179 -6.44 4.27 15.26
CA GLU A 179 -7.71 3.74 15.79
C GLU A 179 -8.47 2.94 14.74
N THR A 180 -8.61 3.47 13.52
CA THR A 180 -9.21 2.75 12.39
C THR A 180 -8.45 1.46 12.07
N THR A 181 -7.12 1.50 12.05
CA THR A 181 -6.30 0.30 11.77
C THR A 181 -6.53 -0.81 12.81
N ILE A 182 -6.70 -0.44 14.09
CA ILE A 182 -6.98 -1.39 15.17
C ILE A 182 -8.40 -1.96 15.04
N GLU A 183 -9.38 -1.10 14.85
CA GLU A 183 -10.79 -1.49 14.75
C GLU A 183 -11.05 -2.43 13.57
N GLU A 184 -10.42 -2.13 12.43
CA GLU A 184 -10.64 -2.88 11.20
C GLU A 184 -9.73 -4.11 11.09
N PHE A 185 -8.76 -4.31 11.98
CA PHE A 185 -7.79 -5.41 11.84
C PHE A 185 -8.46 -6.77 11.60
N ASP A 186 -9.42 -7.13 12.46
CA ASP A 186 -10.11 -8.43 12.41
C ASP A 186 -11.23 -8.49 11.34
N LYS A 187 -11.64 -7.34 10.78
CA LYS A 187 -12.70 -7.23 9.75
C LYS A 187 -12.14 -7.02 8.32
N SER A 188 -10.89 -6.61 8.23
CA SER A 188 -10.25 -6.22 6.99
C SER A 188 -9.93 -7.40 6.08
N ASN A 189 -9.56 -7.08 4.84
CA ASN A 189 -9.06 -8.05 3.87
C ASN A 189 -7.62 -8.55 4.13
N ILE A 190 -7.07 -8.38 5.33
CA ILE A 190 -5.74 -8.91 5.68
C ILE A 190 -5.63 -10.44 5.44
N PHE A 191 -6.74 -11.17 5.53
CA PHE A 191 -6.78 -12.61 5.23
C PHE A 191 -6.39 -12.96 3.79
N LEU A 192 -6.58 -12.03 2.83
CA LEU A 192 -6.17 -12.21 1.42
C LEU A 192 -4.64 -12.26 1.28
N LEU A 193 -3.90 -11.77 2.28
CA LEU A 193 -2.45 -11.94 2.35
C LEU A 193 -2.04 -13.36 2.73
N ARG A 194 -2.97 -14.26 3.07
CA ARG A 194 -2.71 -15.69 3.38
C ARG A 194 -1.58 -15.89 4.41
N LEU A 195 -1.55 -15.03 5.43
CA LEU A 195 -0.58 -15.10 6.52
C LEU A 195 -0.99 -16.18 7.53
N ASN A 196 -0.01 -16.83 8.15
CA ASN A 196 -0.29 -17.76 9.25
C ASN A 196 -0.63 -16.98 10.55
N GLN A 197 -1.24 -17.68 11.52
CA GLN A 197 -1.69 -17.06 12.77
C GLN A 197 -0.56 -16.32 13.51
N ALA A 198 0.62 -16.93 13.61
CA ALA A 198 1.76 -16.32 14.31
C ALA A 198 2.16 -14.96 13.69
N ARG A 199 2.08 -14.83 12.37
CA ARG A 199 2.34 -13.57 11.66
C ARG A 199 1.24 -12.55 11.90
N LEU A 200 -0.03 -12.97 11.89
CA LEU A 200 -1.16 -12.08 12.20
C LEU A 200 -1.04 -11.51 13.62
N GLU A 201 -0.72 -12.35 14.61
CA GLU A 201 -0.48 -11.90 15.99
C GLU A 201 0.71 -10.95 16.10
N ALA A 202 1.80 -11.20 15.36
CA ALA A 202 2.96 -10.31 15.33
C ALA A 202 2.60 -8.94 14.72
N ILE A 203 1.78 -8.89 13.67
CA ILE A 203 1.28 -7.63 13.11
C ILE A 203 0.40 -6.90 14.14
N LYS A 204 -0.52 -7.60 14.80
CA LYS A 204 -1.40 -7.04 15.84
C LYS A 204 -0.57 -6.47 17.01
N HIS A 205 0.47 -7.18 17.42
CA HIS A 205 1.42 -6.70 18.43
C HIS A 205 2.11 -5.40 17.99
N ASN A 206 2.60 -5.33 16.74
CA ASN A 206 3.23 -4.13 16.20
C ASN A 206 2.27 -2.93 16.14
N ILE A 207 1.00 -3.14 15.75
CA ILE A 207 0.00 -2.06 15.76
C ILE A 207 -0.24 -1.55 17.18
N ASN A 208 -0.32 -2.45 18.17
CA ASN A 208 -0.45 -2.05 19.57
C ASN A 208 0.79 -1.27 20.07
N ALA A 209 2.00 -1.66 19.65
CA ALA A 209 3.20 -0.90 19.95
C ALA A 209 3.17 0.52 19.34
N ILE A 210 2.68 0.66 18.11
CA ILE A 210 2.44 1.97 17.48
C ILE A 210 1.41 2.79 18.29
N ASN A 211 0.32 2.18 18.76
CA ASN A 211 -0.68 2.88 19.58
C ASN A 211 -0.08 3.40 20.90
N ASN A 212 0.80 2.61 21.54
CA ASN A 212 1.50 3.05 22.75
C ASN A 212 2.43 4.24 22.47
N LEU A 213 3.19 4.21 21.37
CA LEU A 213 4.01 5.36 20.96
C LEU A 213 3.15 6.59 20.70
N LYS A 214 1.96 6.40 20.12
CA LYS A 214 1.01 7.49 19.88
C LYS A 214 0.51 8.11 21.19
N GLN A 215 0.25 7.31 22.22
CA GLN A 215 -0.10 7.84 23.55
C GLN A 215 1.03 8.69 24.13
N SER A 216 2.28 8.25 23.99
CA SER A 216 3.45 9.04 24.40
C SER A 216 3.54 10.37 23.66
N ILE A 217 3.33 10.39 22.33
CA ILE A 217 3.27 11.63 21.55
C ILE A 217 2.14 12.55 22.05
N GLY A 218 0.96 12.00 22.35
CA GLY A 218 -0.16 12.77 22.88
C GLY A 218 0.15 13.44 24.22
N ASN A 219 0.79 12.70 25.14
CA ASN A 219 1.24 13.22 26.43
C ASN A 219 2.28 14.34 26.27
N ASP A 220 3.22 14.15 25.34
CA ASP A 220 4.24 15.13 24.98
C ASP A 220 3.60 16.42 24.43
N ILE A 221 2.65 16.32 23.51
CA ILE A 221 1.89 17.48 22.98
C ILE A 221 1.13 18.19 24.10
N ALA A 222 0.41 17.45 24.94
CA ALA A 222 -0.35 18.02 26.06
C ALA A 222 0.55 18.75 27.07
N SER A 223 1.78 18.26 27.25
CA SER A 223 2.79 18.85 28.14
C SER A 223 3.66 19.92 27.46
N ASN A 224 3.42 20.23 26.18
CA ASN A 224 4.26 21.10 25.34
C ASN A 224 5.74 20.64 25.24
N ILE A 225 5.98 19.33 25.22
CA ILE A 225 7.31 18.70 25.08
C ILE A 225 7.45 18.16 23.65
N TYR A 226 7.94 18.96 22.72
CA TYR A 226 7.98 18.56 21.30
C TYR A 226 9.27 17.87 20.86
N LYS A 227 10.36 18.04 21.64
CA LYS A 227 11.71 17.53 21.30
C LYS A 227 11.80 16.01 21.10
N ASN A 228 10.88 15.25 21.68
CA ASN A 228 10.87 13.79 21.63
C ASN A 228 10.06 13.24 20.44
N ILE A 229 9.12 14.04 19.90
CA ILE A 229 8.13 13.57 18.93
C ILE A 229 8.79 12.99 17.68
N ALA A 230 9.88 13.61 17.20
CA ALA A 230 10.61 13.11 16.03
C ALA A 230 11.18 11.70 16.25
N SER A 231 11.74 11.44 17.44
CA SER A 231 12.26 10.12 17.79
C SER A 231 11.13 9.09 17.92
N LEU A 232 10.01 9.47 18.53
CA LEU A 232 8.83 8.60 18.64
C LEU A 232 8.25 8.26 17.27
N CYS A 233 8.16 9.23 16.36
CA CYS A 233 7.72 9.01 14.98
C CYS A 233 8.69 8.09 14.23
N ASN A 234 10.01 8.26 14.39
CA ASN A 234 10.99 7.34 13.79
C ASN A 234 10.83 5.90 14.29
N ASN A 235 10.52 5.72 15.58
CA ASN A 235 10.22 4.38 16.13
C ASN A 235 8.96 3.79 15.51
N MET A 236 7.91 4.58 15.29
CA MET A 236 6.71 4.13 14.56
C MET A 236 7.03 3.71 13.13
N LEU A 237 7.86 4.49 12.41
CA LEU A 237 8.30 4.14 11.05
C LEU A 237 9.08 2.82 11.02
N ASN A 238 9.96 2.58 12.00
CA ASN A 238 10.66 1.32 12.13
C ASN A 238 9.71 0.15 12.38
N ILE A 239 8.71 0.32 13.25
CA ILE A 239 7.69 -0.71 13.50
C ILE A 239 6.85 -0.95 12.24
N TYR A 240 6.46 0.10 11.49
CA TYR A 240 5.79 -0.04 10.20
C TYR A 240 6.60 -0.93 9.24
N PHE A 241 7.91 -0.69 9.10
CA PHE A 241 8.72 -1.52 8.22
C PHE A 241 8.87 -2.96 8.72
N ASN A 242 8.94 -3.17 10.04
CA ASN A 242 8.89 -4.53 10.61
C ASN A 242 7.55 -5.22 10.31
N THR A 243 6.44 -4.48 10.34
CA THR A 243 5.11 -4.99 10.00
C THR A 243 5.05 -5.44 8.54
N ILE A 244 5.50 -4.62 7.59
CA ILE A 244 5.47 -5.02 6.17
C ILE A 244 6.47 -6.16 5.88
N GLN A 245 7.56 -6.27 6.63
CA GLN A 245 8.47 -7.42 6.56
C GLN A 245 7.77 -8.73 6.98
N ILE A 246 6.90 -8.68 8.00
CA ILE A 246 6.07 -9.83 8.41
C ILE A 246 5.04 -10.16 7.30
N MET A 247 4.48 -9.15 6.64
CA MET A 247 3.50 -9.32 5.55
C MET A 247 4.11 -9.93 4.28
N LYS A 248 5.36 -9.60 3.95
CA LYS A 248 6.11 -10.20 2.83
C LYS A 248 6.14 -11.74 2.97
N GLY A 249 6.47 -12.19 4.17
CA GLY A 249 6.62 -13.59 4.53
C GLY A 249 8.03 -14.13 4.37
#